data_AF-A0A660R9L4-F1
#
_entry.id   AF-A0A660R9L4-F1
#
_cell.length_a   1.000
_cell.length_b   1.000
_cell.length_c   1.000
_cell.angle_alpha   90.00
_cell.angle_beta   90.00
_cell.angle_gamma   90.00
#
_symmetry.space_group_name_H-M   'P 1'
#
loop_
_entity.id
_entity.type
_entity.pdbx_description
1 polymer ?
#
loop_
_entity_poly.entity_id
_entity_poly.type
_entity_poly.pdbx_seq_one_letter_code
_entity_poly.pdbx_strand_id
1 'polypeptide(L)'
;MIRNKTEERKKRLSTKTLDQAFRKEVEEGLNCSPIESKALLDIVKEVYMPYLHDNQAIHPGQMVVMGINIDEPPGKPLEKCKFKPIVITKYDGESDDNIRLENGYIGVTALRRAQLKRITEEAKDQGVLLTAEDLAYKIFNCGYRTICRDLKHFRSKGITIPVRSQQKDIGRAITHRVKAVELYIQRKLPTQIAQEIRHSLNSIKNYINKFARVASLTREGHSVSEIAFIVQISPNLVRKYQGLYEKFNTPEYSERIEEIIAQFKPKKGGQENRRVKP
;
A
#
# COMPACT_ATOMS: atom_id res chain seq x y z
N MET A 1 -2.27 43.22 38.60
CA MET A 1 -2.58 42.01 37.80
C MET A 1 -1.31 41.18 37.70
N ILE A 2 -1.20 40.08 38.45
CA ILE A 2 0.03 39.26 38.48
C ILE A 2 0.13 38.51 37.15
N ARG A 3 1.15 38.84 36.35
CA ARG A 3 1.38 38.27 35.03
C ARG A 3 1.89 36.84 35.19
N ASN A 4 1.01 35.85 35.03
CA ASN A 4 1.35 34.44 35.21
C ASN A 4 2.15 33.91 34.01
N LYS A 5 3.48 34.08 34.07
CA LYS A 5 4.44 33.71 33.01
C LYS A 5 4.33 32.23 32.60
N THR A 6 3.84 31.36 33.48
CA THR A 6 3.65 29.93 33.20
C THR A 6 2.47 29.70 32.24
N GLU A 7 1.35 30.38 32.46
CA GLU A 7 0.16 30.32 31.59
C GLU A 7 0.43 30.97 30.22
N GLU A 8 1.17 32.07 30.16
CA GLU A 8 1.58 32.69 28.88
C GLU A 8 2.52 31.77 28.08
N ARG A 9 3.45 31.05 28.73
CA ARG A 9 4.30 30.05 28.06
C ARG A 9 3.50 28.85 27.58
N LYS A 10 2.56 28.35 28.39
CA LYS A 10 1.68 27.22 28.05
C LYS A 10 0.79 27.56 26.85
N LYS A 11 0.24 28.77 26.82
CA LYS A 11 -0.55 29.30 25.69
C LYS A 11 0.29 29.44 24.41
N ARG A 12 1.55 29.88 24.51
CA ARG A 12 2.47 29.96 23.37
C ARG A 12 2.87 28.58 22.83
N LEU A 13 3.04 27.59 23.70
CA LEU A 13 3.30 26.19 23.31
C LEU A 13 2.07 25.57 22.64
N SER A 14 0.87 25.82 23.17
CA SER A 14 -0.39 25.30 22.61
C SER A 14 -0.83 25.98 21.31
N THR A 15 -0.17 27.08 20.90
CA THR A 15 -0.48 27.80 19.65
C THR A 15 0.16 27.11 18.43
N LYS A 16 1.26 26.37 18.62
CA LYS A 16 2.02 25.73 17.54
C LYS A 16 1.70 24.24 17.44
N THR A 17 0.43 23.92 17.31
CA THR A 17 -0.04 22.55 17.15
C THR A 17 -0.73 22.39 15.80
N LEU A 18 -0.67 21.19 15.23
CA LEU A 18 -1.37 20.85 13.99
C LEU A 18 -2.88 21.09 14.12
N ASP A 19 -3.44 20.83 15.29
CA ASP A 19 -4.84 21.12 15.62
C ASP A 19 -5.17 22.62 15.50
N GLN A 20 -4.31 23.51 16.01
CA GLN A 20 -4.52 24.95 15.88
C GLN A 20 -4.29 25.45 14.46
N ALA A 21 -3.32 24.89 13.73
CA ALA A 21 -3.11 25.20 12.33
C ALA A 21 -4.34 24.81 11.49
N PHE A 22 -4.86 23.59 11.67
CA PHE A 22 -6.07 23.12 11.00
C PHE A 22 -7.28 24.00 11.32
N ARG A 23 -7.52 24.31 12.60
CA ARG A 23 -8.64 25.17 13.00
C ARG A 23 -8.54 26.56 12.38
N LYS A 24 -7.34 27.13 12.34
CA LYS A 24 -7.11 28.44 11.73
C LYS A 24 -7.37 28.45 10.22
N GLU A 25 -6.89 27.44 9.50
CA GLU A 25 -7.16 27.28 8.06
C GLU A 25 -8.65 27.09 7.76
N VAL A 26 -9.38 26.38 8.62
CA VAL A 26 -10.84 26.19 8.49
C VAL A 26 -11.60 27.49 8.81
N GLU A 27 -11.20 28.20 9.86
CA GLU A 27 -11.79 29.49 10.24
C GLU A 27 -11.56 30.54 9.14
N GLU A 28 -10.34 30.64 8.59
CA GLU A 28 -10.00 31.63 7.57
C GLU A 28 -10.45 31.22 6.16
N GLY A 29 -10.36 29.94 5.81
CA GLY A 29 -10.64 29.43 4.48
C GLY A 29 -12.11 29.08 4.21
N LEU A 30 -12.86 28.72 5.26
CA LEU A 30 -14.29 28.35 5.16
C LEU A 30 -15.20 29.31 5.93
N ASN A 31 -14.62 30.35 6.55
CA ASN A 31 -15.32 31.35 7.35
C ASN A 31 -16.15 30.76 8.50
N CYS A 32 -15.67 29.64 9.06
CA CYS A 32 -16.30 28.94 10.17
C CYS A 32 -16.03 29.64 11.50
N SER A 33 -16.97 29.53 12.44
CA SER A 33 -16.76 29.97 13.82
C SER A 33 -15.76 29.06 14.55
N PRO A 34 -15.15 29.54 15.66
CA PRO A 34 -14.22 28.73 16.45
C PRO A 34 -14.81 27.46 17.06
N ILE A 35 -16.14 27.42 17.22
CA ILE A 35 -16.88 26.26 17.71
C ILE A 35 -17.03 25.25 16.57
N GLU A 36 -17.42 25.70 15.39
CA GLU A 36 -17.54 24.85 14.19
C GLU A 36 -16.18 24.28 13.77
N SER A 37 -15.09 25.07 13.83
CA SER A 37 -13.74 24.61 13.50
C SER A 37 -13.27 23.49 14.43
N LYS A 38 -13.63 23.59 15.72
CA LYS A 38 -13.32 22.57 16.72
C LYS A 38 -14.16 21.31 16.50
N ALA A 39 -15.47 21.45 16.26
CA ALA A 39 -16.35 20.33 15.97
C ALA A 39 -15.92 19.60 14.68
N LEU A 40 -15.51 20.33 13.64
CA LEU A 40 -14.99 19.77 12.41
C LEU A 40 -13.68 19.01 12.65
N LEU A 41 -12.76 19.55 13.45
CA LEU A 41 -11.53 18.86 13.85
C LEU A 41 -11.83 17.54 14.59
N ASP A 42 -12.80 17.56 15.49
CA ASP A 42 -13.22 16.38 16.26
C ASP A 42 -13.85 15.33 15.33
N ILE A 43 -14.71 15.73 14.39
CA ILE A 43 -15.28 14.84 13.35
C ILE A 43 -14.19 14.28 12.44
N VAL A 44 -13.22 15.09 12.02
CA VAL A 44 -12.10 14.61 11.19
C VAL A 44 -11.27 13.61 11.98
N LYS A 45 -11.05 13.85 13.27
CA LYS A 45 -10.36 12.89 14.13
C LYS A 45 -11.14 11.60 14.30
N GLU A 46 -12.44 11.67 14.49
CA GLU A 46 -13.29 10.51 14.68
C GLU A 46 -13.46 9.69 13.39
N VAL A 47 -13.63 10.36 12.26
CA VAL A 47 -13.95 9.71 10.98
C VAL A 47 -12.69 9.32 10.21
N TYR A 48 -11.67 10.17 10.16
CA TYR A 48 -10.49 9.92 9.34
C TYR A 48 -9.30 9.36 10.12
N MET A 49 -9.14 9.68 11.42
CA MET A 49 -7.95 9.19 12.14
C MET A 49 -7.94 7.69 12.38
N PRO A 50 -9.06 6.97 12.60
CA PRO A 50 -9.03 5.51 12.62
C PRO A 50 -8.50 4.88 11.32
N TYR A 51 -8.67 5.57 10.18
CA TYR A 51 -8.12 5.17 8.88
C TYR A 51 -6.69 5.69 8.62
N LEU A 52 -6.25 6.72 9.34
CA LEU A 52 -4.86 7.19 9.36
C LEU A 52 -3.99 6.39 10.35
N HIS A 53 -4.61 5.71 11.32
CA HIS A 53 -3.94 4.97 12.38
C HIS A 53 -3.67 3.48 12.07
N ASP A 54 -4.21 2.92 10.98
CA ASP A 54 -4.05 1.49 10.66
C ASP A 54 -2.94 1.16 9.63
N ASN A 55 -1.84 1.91 9.65
CA ASN A 55 -0.55 1.46 9.11
C ASN A 55 0.58 2.07 9.95
N GLN A 56 1.44 1.20 10.48
CA GLN A 56 2.88 1.37 10.72
C GLN A 56 3.36 2.83 10.76
N ALA A 57 3.81 3.31 11.93
CA ALA A 57 4.51 4.58 12.04
C ALA A 57 5.49 4.71 10.86
N ILE A 58 5.29 5.71 10.00
CA ILE A 58 6.11 5.92 8.79
C ILE A 58 7.56 5.85 9.26
N HIS A 59 8.27 4.82 8.82
CA HIS A 59 9.63 4.59 9.28
C HIS A 59 10.58 5.60 8.61
N PRO A 60 11.72 5.93 9.23
CA PRO A 60 12.72 6.77 8.59
C PRO A 60 13.05 6.26 7.18
N GLY A 61 13.07 7.16 6.20
CA GLY A 61 13.29 6.81 4.79
C GLY A 61 12.01 6.48 4.00
N GLN A 62 10.85 6.36 4.66
CA GLN A 62 9.56 6.24 4.00
C GLN A 62 8.87 7.60 3.80
N MET A 63 7.99 7.69 2.81
CA MET A 63 7.17 8.88 2.55
C MET A 63 5.79 8.51 2.03
N VAL A 64 4.80 9.38 2.25
CA VAL A 64 3.45 9.23 1.69
C VAL A 64 3.39 9.91 0.33
N VAL A 65 2.84 9.22 -0.66
CA VAL A 65 2.58 9.77 -2.00
C VAL A 65 1.16 9.46 -2.46
N MET A 66 0.58 10.37 -3.24
CA MET A 66 -0.72 10.15 -3.87
C MET A 66 -0.51 9.42 -5.21
N GLY A 67 -1.15 8.27 -5.38
CA GLY A 67 -1.14 7.50 -6.62
C GLY A 67 -2.54 7.37 -7.21
N ILE A 68 -2.62 7.01 -8.49
CA ILE A 68 -3.88 6.77 -9.19
C ILE A 68 -4.35 5.36 -8.88
N ASN A 69 -5.63 5.17 -8.52
CA ASN A 69 -6.18 3.85 -8.28
C ASN A 69 -6.02 2.95 -9.52
N ILE A 70 -5.52 1.73 -9.31
CA ILE A 70 -5.24 0.76 -10.39
C ILE A 70 -6.48 0.38 -11.21
N ASP A 71 -7.69 0.50 -10.63
CA ASP A 71 -8.95 0.18 -11.29
C ASP A 71 -9.44 1.27 -12.27
N GLU A 72 -8.81 2.46 -12.28
CA GLU A 72 -9.22 3.54 -13.18
C GLU A 72 -8.87 3.19 -14.64
N PRO A 73 -9.83 3.19 -15.58
CA PRO A 73 -9.59 2.74 -16.95
C PRO A 73 -8.55 3.61 -17.68
N PRO A 74 -7.85 3.05 -18.69
CA PRO A 74 -6.95 3.83 -19.52
C PRO A 74 -7.73 4.89 -20.31
N GLY A 75 -7.14 6.07 -20.48
CA GLY A 75 -7.75 7.17 -21.26
C GLY A 75 -8.69 8.08 -20.48
N LYS A 76 -9.03 7.76 -19.23
CA LYS A 76 -9.76 8.69 -18.35
C LYS A 76 -8.86 9.90 -18.00
N PRO A 77 -9.36 11.15 -18.11
CA PRO A 77 -8.61 12.32 -17.68
C PRO A 77 -8.17 12.22 -16.22
N LEU A 78 -6.93 12.59 -15.92
CA LEU A 78 -6.34 12.51 -14.57
C LEU A 78 -7.21 13.19 -13.51
N GLU A 79 -7.79 14.35 -13.83
CA GLU A 79 -8.67 15.12 -12.96
C GLU A 79 -9.91 14.35 -12.51
N LYS A 80 -10.35 13.36 -13.28
CA LYS A 80 -11.53 12.53 -12.98
C LYS A 80 -11.17 11.18 -12.37
N CYS A 81 -9.89 10.85 -12.24
CA CYS A 81 -9.43 9.61 -11.65
C CYS A 81 -9.51 9.65 -10.12
N LYS A 82 -9.82 8.52 -9.49
CA LYS A 82 -9.67 8.36 -8.05
C LYS A 82 -8.19 8.24 -7.69
N PHE A 83 -7.79 8.99 -6.67
CA PHE A 83 -6.46 8.93 -6.09
C PHE A 83 -6.53 8.26 -4.72
N LYS A 84 -5.45 7.57 -4.32
CA LYS A 84 -5.31 6.96 -2.99
C LYS A 84 -3.90 7.25 -2.44
N PRO A 85 -3.77 7.63 -1.16
CA PRO A 85 -2.47 7.77 -0.51
C PRO A 85 -1.84 6.38 -0.29
N ILE A 86 -0.52 6.31 -0.46
CA ILE A 86 0.29 5.12 -0.19
C ILE A 86 1.60 5.49 0.49
N VAL A 87 2.17 4.54 1.23
CA VAL A 87 3.50 4.69 1.84
C VAL A 87 4.53 4.02 0.94
N ILE A 88 5.60 4.72 0.58
CA ILE A 88 6.69 4.18 -0.23
C ILE A 88 8.03 4.30 0.51
N THR A 89 8.94 3.36 0.26
CA THR A 89 10.28 3.33 0.85
C THR A 89 11.26 4.03 -0.09
N LYS A 90 11.45 5.34 0.15
CA LYS A 90 12.35 6.18 -0.65
C LYS A 90 13.82 5.90 -0.34
N TYR A 91 14.16 5.65 0.92
CA TYR A 91 15.50 5.31 1.38
C TYR A 91 15.43 4.10 2.31
N ASP A 92 16.29 3.11 2.05
CA ASP A 92 16.28 1.79 2.71
C ASP A 92 17.61 1.53 3.43
N GLY A 93 18.14 2.58 4.06
CA GLY A 93 19.35 2.51 4.88
C GLY A 93 20.59 2.04 4.12
N GLU A 94 21.34 1.15 4.78
CA GLU A 94 22.63 0.63 4.33
C GLU A 94 22.56 -0.05 2.95
N SER A 95 21.44 -0.68 2.59
CA SER A 95 21.28 -1.30 1.27
C SER A 95 21.37 -0.27 0.14
N ASP A 96 20.73 0.89 0.33
CA ASP A 96 20.76 1.99 -0.64
C ASP A 96 22.15 2.66 -0.67
N ASP A 97 22.79 2.81 0.50
CA ASP A 97 24.13 3.39 0.60
C ASP A 97 25.18 2.52 -0.10
N ASN A 98 25.12 1.20 0.07
CA ASN A 98 26.02 0.26 -0.61
C ASN A 98 25.85 0.35 -2.13
N ILE A 99 24.61 0.36 -2.63
CA ILE A 99 24.34 0.55 -4.07
C ILE A 99 24.94 1.88 -4.55
N ARG A 100 24.83 2.95 -3.76
CA ARG A 100 25.32 4.27 -4.14
C ARG A 100 26.85 4.35 -4.18
N LEU A 101 27.53 3.72 -3.24
CA LEU A 101 28.98 3.80 -3.03
C LEU A 101 29.74 2.81 -3.91
N GLU A 102 29.28 1.56 -3.99
CA GLU A 102 29.96 0.48 -4.74
C GLU A 102 29.92 0.70 -6.27
N ASN A 103 28.97 1.48 -6.77
CA ASN A 103 28.77 1.71 -8.21
C ASN A 103 29.50 2.97 -8.74
N GLY A 104 30.37 3.60 -7.95
CA GLY A 104 31.24 4.71 -8.38
C GLY A 104 30.49 5.83 -9.12
N TYR A 105 30.96 6.19 -10.32
CA TYR A 105 30.40 7.27 -11.14
C TYR A 105 28.93 7.06 -11.53
N ILE A 106 28.48 5.80 -11.68
CA ILE A 106 27.09 5.49 -12.03
C ILE A 106 26.19 5.28 -10.80
N GLY A 107 26.72 5.42 -9.59
CA GLY A 107 26.01 5.12 -8.34
C GLY A 107 24.69 5.86 -8.16
N VAL A 108 24.60 7.13 -8.59
CA VAL A 108 23.33 7.89 -8.57
C VAL A 108 22.27 7.24 -9.46
N THR A 109 22.67 6.76 -10.63
CA THR A 109 21.75 6.12 -11.57
C THR A 109 21.40 4.69 -11.14
N ALA A 110 22.37 3.95 -10.59
CA ALA A 110 22.14 2.62 -10.04
C ALA A 110 21.13 2.68 -8.87
N LEU A 111 21.36 3.57 -7.91
CA LEU A 111 20.47 3.78 -6.77
C LEU A 111 19.07 4.20 -7.22
N ARG A 112 18.96 5.19 -8.11
CA ARG A 112 17.66 5.64 -8.61
C ARG A 112 16.88 4.52 -9.28
N ARG A 113 17.55 3.65 -10.05
CA ARG A 113 16.91 2.49 -10.69
C ARG A 113 16.42 1.46 -9.67
N ALA A 114 17.23 1.15 -8.67
CA ALA A 114 16.84 0.25 -7.57
C ALA A 114 15.61 0.79 -6.83
N GLN A 115 15.66 2.06 -6.42
CA GLN A 115 14.55 2.77 -5.78
C GLN A 115 13.30 2.81 -6.67
N LEU A 116 13.46 3.11 -7.97
CA LEU A 116 12.35 3.20 -8.91
C LEU A 116 11.61 1.87 -9.03
N LYS A 117 12.35 0.76 -9.11
CA LYS A 117 11.76 -0.58 -9.10
C LYS A 117 11.02 -0.86 -7.78
N ARG A 118 11.66 -0.63 -6.64
CA ARG A 118 11.06 -0.83 -5.30
C ARG A 118 9.76 -0.05 -5.13
N ILE A 119 9.81 1.27 -5.34
CA ILE A 119 8.69 2.20 -5.15
C ILE A 119 7.50 1.85 -6.05
N THR A 120 7.75 1.50 -7.31
CA THR A 120 6.66 1.15 -8.24
C THR A 120 6.03 -0.21 -7.91
N GLU A 121 6.81 -1.17 -7.42
CA GLU A 121 6.31 -2.45 -6.89
C GLU A 121 5.44 -2.22 -5.64
N GLU A 122 5.92 -1.44 -4.67
CA GLU A 122 5.17 -1.06 -3.46
C GLU A 122 3.85 -0.35 -3.79
N ALA A 123 3.88 0.59 -4.74
CA ALA A 123 2.68 1.31 -5.18
C ALA A 123 1.64 0.36 -5.78
N LYS A 124 2.08 -0.52 -6.67
CA LYS A 124 1.22 -1.54 -7.30
C LYS A 124 0.65 -2.50 -6.26
N ASP A 125 1.41 -2.87 -5.24
CA ASP A 125 0.95 -3.77 -4.19
C ASP A 125 -0.09 -3.13 -3.25
N GLN A 126 -0.03 -1.81 -3.09
CA GLN A 126 -1.03 -1.01 -2.38
C GLN A 126 -2.23 -0.58 -3.24
N GLY A 127 -2.26 -1.02 -4.51
CA GLY A 127 -3.42 -0.85 -5.40
C GLY A 127 -3.45 0.48 -6.15
N VAL A 128 -2.30 1.13 -6.33
CA VAL A 128 -2.16 2.36 -7.11
C VAL A 128 -1.01 2.28 -8.12
N LEU A 129 -1.02 3.21 -9.05
CA LEU A 129 0.03 3.41 -10.03
C LEU A 129 0.52 4.84 -9.96
N LEU A 130 1.83 5.00 -10.11
CA LEU A 130 2.48 6.29 -10.21
C LEU A 130 2.70 6.64 -11.68
N THR A 131 2.58 7.93 -11.99
CA THR A 131 2.95 8.47 -13.31
C THR A 131 4.47 8.67 -13.38
N ALA A 132 5.01 8.88 -14.59
CA ALA A 132 6.42 9.19 -14.73
C ALA A 132 6.75 10.59 -14.15
N GLU A 133 5.77 11.49 -14.15
CA GLU A 133 5.78 12.82 -13.55
C GLU A 133 5.83 12.76 -12.02
N ASP A 134 5.02 11.89 -11.39
CA ASP A 134 5.09 11.66 -9.94
C ASP A 134 6.48 11.18 -9.53
N LEU A 135 7.02 10.19 -10.26
CA LEU A 135 8.36 9.67 -10.02
C LEU A 135 9.41 10.78 -10.23
N ALA A 136 9.36 11.50 -11.35
CA ALA A 136 10.35 12.50 -11.70
C ALA A 136 10.37 13.66 -10.70
N TYR A 137 9.22 14.31 -10.50
CA TYR A 137 9.15 15.60 -9.84
C TYR A 137 8.90 15.49 -8.33
N LYS A 138 8.06 14.54 -7.89
CA LYS A 138 7.68 14.44 -6.47
C LYS A 138 8.60 13.53 -5.66
N ILE A 139 9.18 12.50 -6.31
CA ILE A 139 9.92 11.45 -5.61
C ILE A 139 11.43 11.55 -5.84
N PHE A 140 11.87 11.72 -7.08
CA PHE A 140 13.30 11.70 -7.43
C PHE A 140 13.92 13.08 -7.66
N ASN A 141 13.10 14.13 -7.69
CA ASN A 141 13.52 15.50 -7.99
C ASN A 141 14.47 15.58 -9.21
N CYS A 142 14.07 14.96 -10.31
CA CYS A 142 14.85 14.88 -11.54
C CYS A 142 13.99 15.16 -12.77
N GLY A 143 14.63 15.37 -13.93
CA GLY A 143 13.90 15.59 -15.17
C GLY A 143 13.11 14.36 -15.63
N TYR A 144 11.93 14.58 -16.22
CA TYR A 144 11.08 13.54 -16.81
C TYR A 144 11.84 12.59 -17.76
N ARG A 145 12.73 13.15 -18.61
CA ARG A 145 13.57 12.37 -19.54
C ARG A 145 14.48 11.37 -18.81
N THR A 146 14.91 11.66 -17.59
CA THR A 146 15.72 10.75 -16.77
C THR A 146 14.93 9.51 -16.40
N ILE A 147 13.70 9.67 -15.92
CA ILE A 147 12.80 8.55 -15.61
C ILE A 147 12.48 7.74 -16.87
N CYS A 148 12.17 8.39 -17.99
CA CYS A 148 11.92 7.71 -19.26
C CYS A 148 13.13 6.87 -19.73
N ARG A 149 14.36 7.38 -19.57
CA ARG A 149 15.59 6.63 -19.87
C ARG A 149 15.75 5.41 -18.96
N ASP A 150 15.44 5.54 -17.67
CA ASP A 150 15.50 4.43 -16.72
C ASP A 150 14.42 3.38 -17.02
N LEU A 151 13.20 3.79 -17.37
CA LEU A 151 12.15 2.87 -17.86
C LEU A 151 12.58 2.13 -19.14
N LYS A 152 13.25 2.82 -20.07
CA LYS A 152 13.82 2.19 -21.28
C LYS A 152 14.91 1.17 -20.94
N HIS A 153 15.77 1.47 -19.95
CA HIS A 153 16.79 0.54 -19.47
C HIS A 153 16.20 -0.77 -18.91
N PHE A 154 15.12 -0.67 -18.14
CA PHE A 154 14.41 -1.86 -17.66
C PHE A 154 13.77 -2.64 -18.79
N ARG A 155 13.14 -1.94 -19.75
CA ARG A 155 12.53 -2.57 -20.92
C ARG A 155 13.54 -3.32 -21.78
N SER A 156 14.74 -2.77 -22.01
CA SER A 156 15.80 -3.45 -22.76
C SER A 156 16.31 -4.72 -22.06
N LYS A 157 16.08 -4.85 -20.74
CA LYS A 157 16.39 -6.05 -19.95
C LYS A 157 15.19 -6.99 -19.80
N GLY A 158 14.06 -6.72 -20.46
CA GLY A 158 12.84 -7.50 -20.33
C GLY A 158 12.12 -7.33 -18.98
N ILE A 159 12.48 -6.31 -18.21
CA ILE A 159 11.86 -6.01 -16.92
C ILE A 159 10.76 -4.96 -17.14
N THR A 160 9.55 -5.27 -16.68
CA THR A 160 8.40 -4.36 -16.78
C THR A 160 8.24 -3.60 -15.47
N ILE A 161 8.27 -2.27 -15.53
CA ILE A 161 8.07 -1.40 -14.36
C ILE A 161 6.61 -0.93 -14.34
N PRO A 162 5.86 -1.21 -13.25
CA PRO A 162 4.44 -0.87 -13.19
C PRO A 162 4.21 0.63 -12.96
N VAL A 163 4.22 1.40 -14.06
CA VAL A 163 3.83 2.82 -14.10
C VAL A 163 2.49 3.00 -14.81
N ARG A 164 1.79 4.10 -14.51
CA ARG A 164 0.48 4.41 -15.11
C ARG A 164 0.51 4.41 -16.64
N SER A 165 1.55 4.93 -17.28
CA SER A 165 1.65 4.98 -18.74
C SER A 165 1.76 3.59 -19.40
N GLN A 166 2.12 2.54 -18.63
CA GLN A 166 2.16 1.16 -19.08
C GLN A 166 0.86 0.40 -18.75
N GLN A 167 -0.24 1.10 -18.47
CA GLN A 167 -1.50 0.49 -18.05
C GLN A 167 -2.07 -0.56 -19.00
N LYS A 168 -1.75 -0.49 -20.30
CA LYS A 168 -2.17 -1.51 -21.28
C LYS A 168 -1.69 -2.92 -20.88
N ASP A 169 -0.63 -3.05 -20.08
CA ASP A 169 -0.12 -4.33 -19.55
C ASP A 169 -0.73 -4.73 -18.18
N ILE A 170 -1.63 -3.93 -17.58
CA ILE A 170 -2.14 -4.18 -16.22
C ILE A 170 -3.28 -5.20 -16.16
N GLY A 171 -4.02 -5.38 -17.26
CA GLY A 171 -4.87 -6.57 -17.42
C GLY A 171 -4.06 -7.87 -17.22
N ARG A 172 -2.78 -7.85 -17.58
CA ARG A 172 -1.83 -8.95 -17.36
C ARG A 172 -1.40 -9.08 -15.89
N ALA A 173 -1.29 -7.98 -15.15
CA ALA A 173 -0.90 -7.99 -13.74
C ALA A 173 -1.93 -8.62 -12.80
N ILE A 174 -3.24 -8.32 -13.00
CA ILE A 174 -4.31 -9.00 -12.26
C ILE A 174 -4.30 -10.50 -12.61
N THR A 175 -4.11 -10.81 -13.89
CA THR A 175 -4.00 -12.20 -14.37
C THR A 175 -2.83 -12.94 -13.72
N HIS A 176 -1.66 -12.31 -13.58
CA HIS A 176 -0.49 -12.94 -12.93
C HIS A 176 -0.70 -13.19 -11.43
N ARG A 177 -1.38 -12.30 -10.71
CA ARG A 177 -1.71 -12.48 -9.28
C ARG A 177 -2.66 -13.65 -9.06
N VAL A 178 -3.70 -13.72 -9.88
CA VAL A 178 -4.68 -14.81 -9.90
C VAL A 178 -3.97 -16.12 -10.27
N LYS A 179 -3.06 -16.10 -11.26
CA LYS A 179 -2.28 -17.28 -11.66
C LYS A 179 -1.33 -17.76 -10.57
N ALA A 180 -0.67 -16.85 -9.85
CA ALA A 180 0.20 -17.20 -8.73
C ALA A 180 -0.55 -18.01 -7.66
N VAL A 181 -1.75 -17.54 -7.31
CA VAL A 181 -2.62 -18.19 -6.32
C VAL A 181 -3.14 -19.52 -6.86
N GLU A 182 -3.57 -19.58 -8.12
CA GLU A 182 -4.00 -20.83 -8.76
C GLU A 182 -2.90 -21.92 -8.69
N LEU A 183 -1.67 -21.58 -9.07
CA LEU A 183 -0.53 -22.50 -9.00
C LEU A 183 -0.22 -22.95 -7.57
N TYR A 184 -0.42 -22.07 -6.58
CA TYR A 184 -0.21 -22.39 -5.18
C TYR A 184 -1.27 -23.32 -4.59
N ILE A 185 -2.53 -23.20 -5.05
CA ILE A 185 -3.61 -24.14 -4.73
C ILE A 185 -3.29 -25.51 -5.36
N GLN A 186 -2.69 -25.54 -6.55
CA GLN A 186 -2.20 -26.76 -7.22
C GLN A 186 -0.91 -27.34 -6.61
N ARG A 187 -0.58 -27.01 -5.35
CA ARG A 187 0.60 -27.48 -4.60
C ARG A 187 1.97 -27.18 -5.24
N LYS A 188 2.09 -26.20 -6.15
CA LYS A 188 3.43 -25.73 -6.58
C LYS A 188 4.15 -24.97 -5.46
N LEU A 189 5.47 -25.12 -5.38
CA LEU A 189 6.29 -24.41 -4.39
C LEU A 189 6.38 -22.91 -4.71
N PRO A 190 6.39 -22.01 -3.71
CA PRO A 190 6.56 -20.57 -3.94
C PRO A 190 7.80 -20.19 -4.75
N THR A 191 8.89 -20.96 -4.64
CA THR A 191 10.12 -20.77 -5.42
C THR A 191 9.92 -21.08 -6.90
N GLN A 192 9.18 -22.15 -7.22
CA GLN A 192 8.83 -22.50 -8.60
C GLN A 192 7.87 -21.48 -9.20
N ILE A 193 6.87 -21.03 -8.42
CA ILE A 193 5.94 -19.98 -8.84
C ILE A 193 6.70 -18.68 -9.12
N ALA A 194 7.57 -18.25 -8.20
CA ALA A 194 8.39 -17.05 -8.37
C ALA A 194 9.21 -17.07 -9.67
N GLN A 195 9.78 -18.22 -10.04
CA GLN A 195 10.50 -18.41 -11.30
C GLN A 195 9.55 -18.36 -12.51
N GLU A 196 8.43 -19.08 -12.46
CA GLU A 196 7.48 -19.23 -13.57
C GLU A 196 6.81 -17.89 -13.93
N ILE A 197 6.37 -17.13 -12.93
CA ILE A 197 5.72 -15.83 -13.16
C ILE A 197 6.68 -14.63 -13.03
N ARG A 198 7.98 -14.87 -12.83
CA ARG A 198 9.04 -13.85 -12.70
C ARG A 198 8.72 -12.78 -11.65
N HIS A 199 8.34 -13.22 -10.45
CA HIS A 199 8.01 -12.36 -9.31
C HIS A 199 8.88 -12.67 -8.10
N SER A 200 9.04 -11.71 -7.19
CA SER A 200 9.73 -11.96 -5.92
C SER A 200 8.91 -12.86 -5.01
N LEU A 201 9.60 -13.65 -4.16
CA LEU A 201 8.93 -14.50 -3.15
C LEU A 201 8.00 -13.70 -2.24
N ASN A 202 8.38 -12.47 -1.88
CA ASN A 202 7.54 -11.58 -1.08
C ASN A 202 6.24 -11.20 -1.81
N SER A 203 6.30 -10.94 -3.12
CA SER A 203 5.09 -10.70 -3.93
C SER A 203 4.16 -11.91 -3.91
N ILE A 204 4.71 -13.13 -4.08
CA ILE A 204 3.94 -14.37 -4.05
C ILE A 204 3.26 -14.57 -2.70
N LYS A 205 4.00 -14.42 -1.60
CA LYS A 205 3.45 -14.47 -0.24
C LYS A 205 2.31 -13.48 -0.04
N ASN A 206 2.48 -12.23 -0.49
CA ASN A 206 1.45 -11.21 -0.40
C ASN A 206 0.17 -11.58 -1.17
N TYR A 207 0.30 -12.16 -2.36
CA TYR A 207 -0.86 -12.60 -3.15
C TYR A 207 -1.61 -13.75 -2.46
N ILE A 208 -0.89 -14.73 -1.93
CA ILE A 208 -1.45 -15.86 -1.18
C ILE A 208 -2.17 -15.36 0.07
N ASN A 209 -1.54 -14.45 0.84
CA ASN A 209 -2.14 -13.88 2.05
C ASN A 209 -3.43 -13.11 1.74
N LYS A 210 -3.45 -12.31 0.67
CA LYS A 210 -4.65 -11.58 0.25
C LYS A 210 -5.75 -12.55 -0.18
N PHE A 211 -5.41 -13.63 -0.90
CA PHE A 211 -6.38 -14.67 -1.26
C PHE A 211 -6.94 -15.38 -0.02
N ALA A 212 -6.12 -15.77 0.95
CA ALA A 212 -6.55 -16.43 2.18
C ALA A 212 -7.60 -15.60 2.93
N ARG A 213 -7.38 -14.28 3.04
CA ARG A 213 -8.35 -13.34 3.64
C ARG A 213 -9.65 -13.27 2.85
N VAL A 214 -9.58 -13.16 1.52
CA VAL A 214 -10.77 -13.16 0.66
C VAL A 214 -11.55 -14.46 0.80
N ALA A 215 -10.89 -15.62 0.78
CA ALA A 215 -11.52 -16.92 0.90
C ALA A 215 -12.22 -17.08 2.26
N SER A 216 -11.57 -16.69 3.36
CA SER A 216 -12.20 -16.73 4.70
C SER A 216 -13.45 -15.86 4.77
N LEU A 217 -13.34 -14.60 4.33
CA LEU A 217 -14.48 -13.66 4.39
C LEU A 217 -15.60 -14.04 3.42
N THR A 218 -15.27 -14.66 2.29
CA THR A 218 -16.27 -15.19 1.35
C THR A 218 -17.03 -16.35 1.98
N ARG A 219 -16.34 -17.26 2.70
CA ARG A 219 -16.98 -18.35 3.46
C ARG A 219 -17.89 -17.83 4.58
N GLU A 220 -17.57 -16.68 5.16
CA GLU A 220 -18.37 -16.00 6.18
C GLU A 220 -19.56 -15.20 5.61
N GLY A 221 -19.69 -15.11 4.28
CA GLY A 221 -20.83 -14.47 3.61
C GLY A 221 -20.73 -12.95 3.42
N HIS A 222 -19.54 -12.35 3.60
CA HIS A 222 -19.34 -10.90 3.40
C HIS A 222 -19.46 -10.51 1.92
N SER A 223 -19.95 -9.30 1.65
CA SER A 223 -20.10 -8.76 0.31
C SER A 223 -18.75 -8.39 -0.33
N VAL A 224 -18.71 -8.32 -1.67
CA VAL A 224 -17.52 -7.91 -2.43
C VAL A 224 -16.96 -6.57 -1.94
N SER A 225 -17.84 -5.62 -1.62
CA SER A 225 -17.46 -4.28 -1.17
C SER A 225 -16.83 -4.30 0.22
N GLU A 226 -17.41 -5.07 1.15
CA GLU A 226 -16.87 -5.25 2.51
C GLU A 226 -15.51 -5.96 2.47
N ILE A 227 -15.39 -7.02 1.66
CA ILE A 227 -14.12 -7.74 1.50
C ILE A 227 -13.06 -6.85 0.87
N ALA A 228 -13.41 -6.09 -0.19
CA ALA A 228 -12.48 -5.15 -0.83
C ALA A 228 -11.96 -4.12 0.17
N PHE A 229 -12.84 -3.64 1.05
CA PHE A 229 -12.52 -2.71 2.11
C PHE A 229 -11.62 -3.34 3.19
N ILE A 230 -11.98 -4.50 3.74
CA ILE A 230 -11.22 -5.19 4.80
C ILE A 230 -9.83 -5.63 4.33
N VAL A 231 -9.75 -6.16 3.10
CA VAL A 231 -8.50 -6.73 2.54
C VAL A 231 -7.67 -5.66 1.82
N GLN A 232 -8.21 -4.45 1.62
CA GLN A 232 -7.56 -3.33 0.94
C GLN A 232 -7.09 -3.69 -0.48
N ILE A 233 -7.97 -4.34 -1.24
CA ILE A 233 -7.76 -4.69 -2.64
C ILE A 233 -8.94 -4.26 -3.50
N SER A 234 -8.77 -4.24 -4.81
CA SER A 234 -9.85 -3.83 -5.70
C SER A 234 -11.04 -4.79 -5.68
N PRO A 235 -12.29 -4.29 -5.81
CA PRO A 235 -13.48 -5.14 -5.97
C PRO A 235 -13.36 -6.13 -7.13
N ASN A 236 -12.64 -5.75 -8.19
CA ASN A 236 -12.38 -6.65 -9.32
C ASN A 236 -11.46 -7.81 -8.92
N LEU A 237 -10.41 -7.56 -8.15
CA LEU A 237 -9.52 -8.62 -7.65
C LEU A 237 -10.25 -9.52 -6.65
N VAL A 238 -11.12 -8.96 -5.80
CA VAL A 238 -11.98 -9.74 -4.90
C VAL A 238 -12.83 -10.73 -5.71
N ARG A 239 -13.55 -10.27 -6.74
CA ARG A 239 -14.36 -11.15 -7.60
C ARG A 239 -13.53 -12.25 -8.26
N LYS A 240 -12.31 -11.94 -8.70
CA LYS A 240 -11.41 -12.96 -9.28
C LYS A 240 -10.95 -13.99 -8.25
N TYR A 241 -10.66 -13.57 -7.02
CA TYR A 241 -10.31 -14.47 -5.92
C TYR A 241 -11.51 -15.29 -5.43
N GLN A 242 -12.71 -14.73 -5.41
CA GLN A 242 -13.95 -15.46 -5.14
C GLN A 242 -14.21 -16.54 -6.20
N GLY A 243 -14.12 -16.19 -7.48
CA GLY A 243 -14.25 -17.19 -8.55
C GLY A 243 -13.16 -18.27 -8.50
N LEU A 244 -11.95 -17.95 -8.04
CA LEU A 244 -10.90 -18.94 -7.76
C LEU A 244 -11.28 -19.86 -6.60
N TYR A 245 -11.77 -19.29 -5.50
CA TYR A 245 -12.23 -20.05 -4.34
C TYR A 245 -13.35 -21.01 -4.74
N GLU A 246 -14.40 -20.52 -5.41
CA GLU A 246 -15.52 -21.33 -5.88
C GLU A 246 -15.08 -22.46 -6.84
N LYS A 247 -14.16 -22.16 -7.78
CA LYS A 247 -13.63 -23.13 -8.74
C LYS A 247 -12.87 -24.28 -8.06
N PHE A 248 -12.10 -23.99 -7.01
CA PHE A 248 -11.25 -24.96 -6.32
C PHE A 248 -11.84 -25.45 -5.00
N ASN A 249 -13.05 -25.03 -4.61
CA ASN A 249 -13.77 -25.56 -3.45
C ASN A 249 -14.39 -26.94 -3.76
N THR A 250 -13.54 -27.85 -4.22
CA THR A 250 -13.87 -29.24 -4.55
C THR A 250 -13.20 -30.19 -3.55
N PRO A 251 -13.67 -31.44 -3.40
CA PRO A 251 -13.09 -32.39 -2.45
C PRO A 251 -11.57 -32.56 -2.60
N GLU A 252 -11.06 -32.55 -3.84
CA GLU A 252 -9.64 -32.70 -4.18
C GLU A 252 -8.74 -31.60 -3.59
N TYR A 253 -9.21 -30.34 -3.57
CA TYR A 253 -8.44 -29.19 -3.10
C TYR A 253 -8.91 -28.63 -1.75
N SER A 254 -9.94 -29.24 -1.14
CA SER A 254 -10.55 -28.79 0.12
C SER A 254 -9.53 -28.67 1.26
N GLU A 255 -8.73 -29.71 1.49
CA GLU A 255 -7.66 -29.72 2.50
C GLU A 255 -6.67 -28.57 2.26
N ARG A 256 -6.29 -28.36 0.99
CA ARG A 256 -5.32 -27.33 0.62
C ARG A 256 -5.88 -25.92 0.84
N ILE A 257 -7.15 -25.69 0.56
CA ILE A 257 -7.81 -24.41 0.84
C ILE A 257 -7.89 -24.17 2.35
N GLU A 258 -8.22 -25.19 3.14
CA GLU A 258 -8.24 -25.06 4.61
C GLU A 258 -6.84 -24.75 5.16
N GLU A 259 -5.77 -25.37 4.64
CA GLU A 259 -4.39 -25.02 5.00
C GLU A 259 -4.10 -23.53 4.73
N ILE A 260 -4.47 -23.04 3.55
CA ILE A 260 -4.24 -21.65 3.13
C ILE A 260 -4.99 -20.68 4.06
N ILE A 261 -6.23 -20.99 4.42
CA ILE A 261 -7.03 -20.17 5.33
C ILE A 261 -6.50 -20.27 6.77
N ALA A 262 -6.12 -21.47 7.22
CA ALA A 262 -5.65 -21.74 8.59
C ALA A 262 -4.30 -21.08 8.89
N GLN A 263 -3.42 -20.96 7.89
CA GLN A 263 -2.17 -20.19 8.01
C GLN A 263 -2.40 -18.72 8.39
N PHE A 264 -3.62 -18.20 8.23
CA PHE A 264 -3.97 -16.81 8.49
C PHE A 264 -4.98 -16.60 9.62
N LYS A 265 -5.59 -17.65 10.20
CA LYS A 265 -6.38 -17.45 11.43
C LYS A 265 -5.43 -16.95 12.52
N PRO A 266 -5.65 -15.76 13.12
CA PRO A 266 -4.86 -15.35 14.26
C PRO A 266 -4.99 -16.43 15.33
N LYS A 267 -3.85 -16.88 15.90
CA LYS A 267 -3.88 -17.71 17.11
C LYS A 267 -4.77 -16.99 18.11
N LYS A 268 -5.94 -17.55 18.42
CA LYS A 268 -6.72 -17.12 19.59
C LYS A 268 -5.75 -17.15 20.76
N GLY A 269 -5.55 -15.99 21.40
CA GLY A 269 -4.65 -15.87 22.54
C GLY A 269 -4.98 -16.98 23.54
N GLY A 270 -3.98 -17.81 23.84
CA GLY A 270 -4.09 -18.78 24.91
C GLY A 270 -4.25 -18.01 26.21
N GLN A 271 -5.46 -17.98 26.75
CA GLN A 271 -5.66 -17.79 28.17
C GLN A 271 -5.07 -19.03 28.85
N GLU A 272 -3.79 -18.92 29.19
CA GLU A 272 -3.14 -19.88 30.06
C GLU A 272 -3.72 -19.66 31.46
N ASN A 273 -4.68 -20.53 31.81
CA ASN A 273 -5.19 -20.70 33.16
C ASN A 273 -4.01 -20.99 34.10
N ARG A 274 -3.48 -19.95 34.76
CA ARG A 274 -2.72 -20.12 36.01
C ARG A 274 -3.71 -20.58 37.07
N ARG A 275 -3.87 -21.90 37.18
CA ARG A 275 -4.35 -22.56 38.38
C ARG A 275 -3.40 -22.16 39.52
N VAL A 276 -3.85 -21.26 40.38
CA VAL A 276 -3.33 -21.13 41.73
C VAL A 276 -3.65 -22.47 42.41
N LYS A 277 -2.61 -23.26 42.69
CA LYS A 277 -2.73 -24.40 43.59
C LYS A 277 -2.65 -23.90 45.04
N PRO A 278 -3.38 -24.56 45.94
CA PRO A 278 -3.76 -24.06 47.27
C PRO A 278 -2.59 -23.86 48.22
#